data_AF-A0AA48L4X2-F1
#
_entry.id   AF-A0AA48L4X2-F1
#
_cell.length_a   1.000
_cell.length_b   1.000
_cell.length_c   1.000
_cell.angle_alpha   90.00
_cell.angle_beta   90.00
_cell.angle_gamma   90.00
#
_symmetry.space_group_name_H-M   'P 1'
#
loop_
_entity.id
_entity.type
_entity.pdbx_description
1 polymer ?
#
loop_
_entity_poly.entity_id
_entity_poly.type
_entity_poly.pdbx_seq_one_letter_code
_entity_poly.pdbx_strand_id
1 'polypeptide(L)'
;MADMLATFYSTVAMAFAVGHGDNLADTIPLSESHPLFWLLHQAVQDPDTQLSPKAIMRSLNIAGLPQDIKWPIASILSTVLIFVRDRPAENEAEMYAALKNMLSIHSSILIKLIPAALLTGSLPAPGVLEEYDLAVFAALVQAFRNGDVARWRALVQQHRQWLRAQNIWLLLFERGEILVWRNLFRHALKAYYDAEPSAPRNRCPTWVFEEAARTAFAGSGELEQDLVLEDVICVLSSLIDQGLLMGNISYSQRQVVMRPRPDGMGGFPRLKDVTPRRVQAIT
;
A
#
# COMPACT_ATOMS: atom_id res chain seq x y z
N MET A 1 -8.95 14.10 -9.55
CA MET A 1 -8.62 13.16 -10.65
C MET A 1 -8.81 11.71 -10.20
N ALA A 2 -8.15 11.26 -9.13
CA ALA A 2 -8.35 9.92 -8.56
C ALA A 2 -9.81 9.64 -8.15
N ASP A 3 -10.46 10.60 -7.51
CA ASP A 3 -11.86 10.49 -7.06
C ASP A 3 -12.85 10.37 -8.23
N MET A 4 -12.66 11.19 -9.28
CA MET A 4 -13.48 11.10 -10.50
C MET A 4 -13.27 9.79 -11.27
N LEU A 5 -12.04 9.26 -11.30
CA LEU A 5 -11.76 7.97 -11.93
C LEU A 5 -12.37 6.81 -11.13
N ALA A 6 -12.32 6.86 -9.79
CA ALA A 6 -12.95 5.86 -8.93
C ALA A 6 -14.47 5.85 -9.12
N THR A 7 -15.11 7.02 -9.16
CA THR A 7 -16.55 7.15 -9.45
C THR A 7 -16.87 6.62 -10.85
N PHE A 8 -16.07 6.98 -11.87
CA PHE A 8 -16.24 6.47 -13.23
C PHE A 8 -16.12 4.93 -13.29
N TYR A 9 -15.12 4.34 -12.63
CA TYR A 9 -14.95 2.89 -12.59
C TYR A 9 -16.08 2.18 -11.84
N SER A 10 -16.56 2.75 -10.74
CA SER A 10 -17.69 2.20 -9.98
C SER A 10 -19.00 2.24 -10.78
N THR A 11 -19.29 3.35 -11.45
CA THR A 11 -20.48 3.48 -12.31
C THR A 11 -20.41 2.57 -13.53
N VAL A 12 -19.23 2.44 -14.15
CA VAL A 12 -19.00 1.48 -15.24
C VAL A 12 -19.22 0.05 -14.75
N ALA A 13 -18.61 -0.36 -13.63
CA ALA A 13 -18.78 -1.71 -13.08
C ALA A 13 -20.25 -2.02 -12.76
N MET A 14 -20.99 -1.04 -12.24
CA MET A 14 -22.43 -1.17 -11.95
C MET A 14 -23.28 -1.29 -13.23
N ALA A 15 -22.98 -0.51 -14.27
CA ALA A 15 -23.68 -0.60 -15.56
C ALA A 15 -23.45 -1.96 -16.25
N PHE A 16 -22.25 -2.53 -16.11
CA PHE A 16 -21.93 -3.90 -16.56
C PHE A 16 -22.71 -4.96 -15.78
N ALA A 17 -22.78 -4.85 -14.45
CA ALA A 17 -23.51 -5.79 -13.60
C ALA A 17 -25.02 -5.84 -13.89
N VAL A 18 -25.59 -4.72 -14.35
CA VAL A 18 -27.02 -4.58 -14.64
C VAL A 18 -27.34 -4.85 -16.11
N GLY A 19 -26.33 -5.01 -16.98
CA GLY A 19 -26.52 -5.28 -18.42
C GLY A 19 -27.21 -4.13 -19.17
N HIS A 20 -27.14 -2.90 -18.66
CA HIS A 20 -27.80 -1.71 -19.22
C HIS A 20 -26.77 -0.64 -19.62
N GLY A 21 -26.11 -0.83 -20.77
CA GLY A 21 -25.11 0.11 -21.31
C GLY A 21 -25.67 1.44 -21.85
N ASP A 22 -26.96 1.51 -22.20
CA ASP A 22 -27.56 2.68 -22.89
C ASP A 22 -27.68 3.87 -21.94
N ASN A 23 -27.78 3.59 -20.64
CA ASN A 23 -27.88 4.61 -19.60
C ASN A 23 -26.51 5.10 -19.13
N LEU A 24 -25.38 4.59 -19.64
CA LEU A 24 -24.04 4.96 -19.13
C LEU A 24 -23.74 6.45 -19.37
N ALA A 25 -24.15 7.00 -20.53
CA ALA A 25 -23.97 8.41 -20.84
C ALA A 25 -24.86 9.32 -19.97
N ASP A 26 -26.05 8.84 -19.59
CA ASP A 26 -27.03 9.59 -18.79
C ASP A 26 -26.83 9.43 -17.27
N THR A 27 -26.20 8.33 -16.83
CA THR A 27 -25.98 8.00 -15.40
C THR A 27 -24.63 8.46 -14.87
N ILE A 28 -23.64 8.69 -15.73
CA ILE A 28 -22.42 9.33 -15.30
C ILE A 28 -22.65 10.85 -15.36
N PRO A 29 -22.58 11.59 -14.24
CA PRO A 29 -22.58 13.04 -14.25
C PRO A 29 -21.24 13.54 -14.82
N LEU A 30 -21.02 13.33 -16.12
CA LEU A 30 -19.87 13.86 -16.83
C LEU A 30 -20.18 15.30 -17.17
N SER A 31 -19.73 16.24 -16.33
CA SER A 31 -19.61 17.62 -16.76
C SER A 31 -18.50 17.75 -17.81
N GLU A 32 -18.56 18.79 -18.64
CA GLU A 32 -17.53 19.11 -19.66
C GLU A 32 -16.10 19.20 -19.09
N SER A 33 -15.96 19.36 -17.78
CA SER A 33 -14.70 19.34 -17.05
C SER A 33 -14.08 17.95 -16.88
N HIS A 34 -14.78 16.87 -17.23
CA HIS A 34 -14.26 15.51 -17.10
C HIS A 34 -13.33 15.17 -18.28
N PRO A 35 -12.10 14.69 -18.03
CA PRO A 35 -11.10 14.47 -19.08
C PRO A 35 -11.49 13.41 -20.13
N LEU A 36 -12.49 12.58 -19.83
CA LEU A 36 -13.01 11.54 -20.73
C LEU A 36 -14.37 11.89 -21.35
N PHE A 37 -14.97 13.03 -21.03
CA PHE A 37 -16.31 13.43 -21.50
C PHE A 37 -16.41 13.44 -23.02
N TRP A 38 -15.52 14.18 -23.69
CA TRP A 38 -15.52 14.30 -25.14
C TRP A 38 -15.24 12.98 -25.86
N LEU A 39 -14.42 12.11 -25.28
CA LEU A 39 -14.11 10.79 -25.85
C LEU A 39 -15.32 9.86 -25.81
N LEU A 40 -16.02 9.83 -24.68
CA LEU A 40 -17.24 9.03 -24.52
C LEU A 40 -18.37 9.58 -25.39
N HIS A 41 -18.55 10.90 -25.41
CA HIS A 41 -19.55 11.56 -26.24
C HIS A 41 -19.31 11.31 -27.74
N GLN A 42 -18.06 11.42 -28.21
CA GLN A 42 -17.72 11.14 -29.61
C GLN A 42 -17.95 9.67 -29.97
N ALA A 43 -17.59 8.73 -29.08
CA ALA A 43 -17.76 7.31 -29.34
C ALA A 43 -19.23 6.84 -29.31
N VAL A 44 -20.11 7.54 -28.59
CA VAL A 44 -21.56 7.31 -28.61
C VAL A 44 -22.20 7.89 -29.89
N GLN A 45 -21.70 9.02 -30.39
CA GLN A 45 -22.26 9.69 -31.56
C GLN A 45 -21.76 9.16 -32.91
N ASP A 46 -20.53 8.62 -32.98
CA ASP A 46 -19.90 8.18 -34.21
C ASP A 46 -19.74 6.64 -34.26
N PRO A 47 -20.60 5.93 -35.02
CA PRO A 47 -20.54 4.48 -35.16
C PRO A 47 -19.35 3.98 -35.98
N ASP A 48 -18.55 4.81 -36.65
CA ASP A 48 -17.37 4.35 -37.42
C ASP A 48 -16.05 4.54 -36.68
N THR A 49 -16.10 4.98 -35.41
CA THR A 49 -14.91 5.16 -34.58
C THR A 49 -14.15 3.84 -34.44
N GLN A 50 -12.86 3.81 -34.79
CA GLN A 50 -12.00 2.66 -34.48
C GLN A 50 -11.89 2.49 -32.96
N LEU A 51 -12.67 1.58 -32.39
CA LEU A 51 -12.73 1.30 -30.95
C LEU A 51 -11.48 0.56 -30.42
N SER A 52 -10.37 0.52 -31.17
CA SER A 52 -9.16 -0.18 -30.74
C SER A 52 -8.45 0.58 -29.61
N PRO A 53 -7.84 -0.12 -28.63
CA PRO A 53 -7.08 0.53 -27.55
C PRO A 53 -5.98 1.46 -28.09
N LYS A 54 -5.40 1.16 -29.25
CA LYS A 54 -4.38 2.00 -29.90
C LYS A 54 -4.94 3.32 -30.44
N ALA A 55 -6.15 3.31 -31.00
CA ALA A 55 -6.82 4.52 -31.48
C ALA A 55 -7.22 5.43 -30.32
N ILE A 56 -7.76 4.85 -29.24
CA ILE A 56 -8.12 5.59 -28.02
C ILE A 56 -6.87 6.10 -27.29
N MET A 57 -5.75 5.36 -27.33
CA MET A 57 -4.50 5.86 -26.74
C MET A 57 -3.99 7.13 -27.45
N ARG A 58 -4.19 7.24 -28.78
CA ARG A 58 -3.84 8.46 -29.53
C ARG A 58 -4.67 9.66 -29.09
N SER A 59 -5.95 9.47 -28.83
CA SER A 59 -6.84 10.54 -28.37
C SER A 59 -6.57 10.92 -26.90
N LEU A 60 -6.27 9.95 -26.03
CA LEU A 60 -5.80 10.20 -24.65
C LEU A 60 -4.44 10.90 -24.57
N ASN A 61 -3.64 10.83 -25.64
CA ASN A 61 -2.35 11.52 -25.69
C ASN A 61 -2.52 13.05 -25.72
N ILE A 62 -3.69 13.54 -26.15
CA ILE A 62 -4.06 14.96 -26.17
C ILE A 62 -4.45 15.46 -24.76
N ALA A 63 -4.85 14.56 -23.86
CA ALA A 63 -5.35 14.88 -22.52
C ALA A 63 -4.26 15.04 -21.42
N GLY A 64 -2.97 14.87 -21.76
CA GLY A 64 -1.86 15.15 -20.83
C GLY A 64 -1.62 14.12 -19.71
N LEU A 65 -2.21 12.92 -19.80
CA LEU A 65 -1.99 11.84 -18.81
C LEU A 65 -0.54 11.29 -18.83
N PRO A 66 -0.04 10.74 -17.71
CA PRO A 66 1.18 9.90 -17.67
C PRO A 66 1.07 8.65 -18.57
N GLN A 67 2.16 8.26 -19.24
CA GLN A 67 2.16 7.17 -20.24
C GLN A 67 1.85 5.79 -19.67
N ASP A 68 2.24 5.55 -18.42
CA ASP A 68 2.03 4.32 -17.66
C ASP A 68 0.55 4.00 -17.41
N ILE A 69 -0.31 5.01 -17.33
CA ILE A 69 -1.75 4.85 -17.11
C ILE A 69 -2.60 4.99 -18.38
N LYS A 70 -2.02 5.51 -19.47
CA LYS A 70 -2.74 5.70 -20.76
C LYS A 70 -3.22 4.39 -21.36
N TRP A 71 -2.34 3.38 -21.42
CA TRP A 71 -2.69 2.09 -22.02
C TRP A 71 -3.81 1.37 -21.25
N PRO A 72 -3.75 1.27 -19.90
CA PRO A 72 -4.86 0.73 -19.12
C PRO A 72 -6.18 1.46 -19.35
N ILE A 73 -6.18 2.80 -19.30
CA ILE A 73 -7.39 3.60 -19.52
C ILE A 73 -7.93 3.41 -20.94
N ALA A 74 -7.07 3.41 -21.96
CA ALA A 74 -7.45 3.18 -23.35
C ALA A 74 -8.07 1.80 -23.56
N SER A 75 -7.51 0.78 -22.90
CA SER A 75 -8.02 -0.58 -22.93
C SER A 75 -9.40 -0.68 -22.28
N ILE A 76 -9.61 -0.02 -21.14
CA ILE A 76 -10.90 -0.01 -20.44
C ILE A 76 -11.94 0.74 -21.29
N LEU A 77 -11.63 1.95 -21.79
CA LEU A 77 -12.55 2.72 -22.63
C LEU A 77 -12.93 1.98 -23.91
N SER A 78 -11.97 1.34 -24.58
CA SER A 78 -12.22 0.48 -25.75
C SER A 78 -13.25 -0.59 -25.42
N THR A 79 -13.03 -1.28 -24.31
CA THR A 79 -13.87 -2.39 -23.86
C THR A 79 -15.29 -1.93 -23.50
N VAL A 80 -15.41 -0.82 -22.78
CA VAL A 80 -16.69 -0.20 -22.39
C VAL A 80 -17.46 0.24 -23.62
N LEU A 81 -16.80 0.88 -24.59
CA LEU A 81 -17.45 1.39 -25.80
C LEU A 81 -17.87 0.28 -26.77
N ILE A 82 -17.08 -0.80 -26.89
CA ILE A 82 -17.47 -2.01 -27.62
C ILE A 82 -18.74 -2.60 -26.97
N PHE A 83 -18.77 -2.71 -25.65
CA PHE A 83 -19.92 -3.22 -24.90
C PHE A 83 -21.18 -2.35 -25.04
N VAL A 84 -21.04 -1.02 -25.00
CA VAL A 84 -22.18 -0.09 -25.18
C VAL A 84 -22.72 -0.16 -26.61
N ARG A 85 -21.85 -0.36 -27.61
CA ARG A 85 -22.23 -0.45 -29.01
C ARG A 85 -22.87 -1.79 -29.38
N ASP A 86 -22.44 -2.88 -28.74
CA ASP A 86 -22.81 -4.24 -29.10
C ASP A 86 -23.70 -4.87 -28.03
N ARG A 87 -25.03 -4.79 -28.20
CA ARG A 87 -25.99 -5.55 -27.38
C ARG A 87 -26.72 -6.60 -28.24
N PRO A 88 -26.90 -7.86 -27.80
CA PRO A 88 -26.39 -8.55 -26.61
C PRO A 88 -25.18 -9.45 -26.93
N ALA A 89 -24.45 -9.78 -25.87
CA ALA A 89 -23.45 -10.83 -25.78
C ALA A 89 -23.72 -12.05 -26.70
N GLU A 90 -22.99 -12.17 -27.81
CA GLU A 90 -22.78 -13.49 -28.44
C GLU A 90 -21.65 -14.26 -27.73
N ASN A 91 -20.68 -13.54 -27.12
CA ASN A 91 -19.57 -14.15 -26.40
C ASN A 91 -19.49 -13.64 -24.96
N GLU A 92 -20.20 -14.29 -24.03
CA GLU A 92 -20.00 -14.11 -22.58
C GLU A 92 -18.50 -14.13 -22.20
N ALA A 93 -17.71 -14.98 -22.87
CA ALA A 93 -16.27 -15.09 -22.68
C ALA A 93 -15.50 -13.78 -22.88
N GLU A 94 -15.91 -12.95 -23.84
CA GLU A 94 -15.25 -11.66 -24.10
C GLU A 94 -15.65 -10.61 -23.07
N MET A 95 -16.90 -10.62 -22.61
CA MET A 95 -17.38 -9.78 -21.50
C MET A 95 -16.70 -10.15 -20.17
N TYR A 96 -16.52 -11.44 -19.90
CA TYR A 96 -15.73 -11.89 -18.75
C TYR A 96 -14.26 -11.50 -18.87
N ALA A 97 -13.66 -11.59 -20.06
CA ALA A 97 -12.27 -11.17 -20.28
C ALA A 97 -12.10 -9.65 -20.09
N ALA A 98 -13.04 -8.86 -20.59
CA ALA A 98 -13.17 -7.42 -20.40
C ALA A 98 -13.21 -7.00 -18.93
N LEU A 99 -14.16 -7.57 -18.17
CA LEU A 99 -14.31 -7.35 -16.73
C LEU A 99 -13.05 -7.78 -15.98
N LYS A 100 -12.49 -8.95 -16.32
CA LYS A 100 -11.25 -9.47 -15.73
C LYS A 100 -10.06 -8.57 -16.02
N ASN A 101 -9.97 -7.97 -17.21
CA ASN A 101 -8.92 -7.02 -17.55
C ASN A 101 -9.04 -5.72 -16.75
N MET A 102 -10.26 -5.18 -16.61
CA MET A 102 -10.53 -3.99 -15.80
C MET A 102 -10.17 -4.20 -14.33
N LEU A 103 -10.62 -5.32 -13.74
CA LEU A 103 -10.28 -5.72 -12.37
C LEU A 103 -8.78 -5.99 -12.21
N SER A 104 -8.16 -6.69 -13.16
CA SER A 104 -6.72 -7.01 -13.16
C SER A 104 -5.84 -5.76 -13.18
N ILE A 105 -6.21 -4.74 -13.94
CA ILE A 105 -5.51 -3.44 -13.97
C ILE A 105 -5.59 -2.77 -12.60
N HIS A 106 -6.78 -2.71 -11.99
CA HIS A 106 -6.99 -2.07 -10.71
C HIS A 106 -6.22 -2.80 -9.59
N SER A 107 -6.30 -4.13 -9.56
CA SER A 107 -5.52 -4.96 -8.64
C SER A 107 -4.01 -4.81 -8.87
N SER A 108 -3.53 -4.71 -10.12
CA SER A 108 -2.09 -4.53 -10.42
C SER A 108 -1.53 -3.19 -9.93
N ILE A 109 -2.34 -2.14 -9.95
CA ILE A 109 -1.97 -0.83 -9.38
C ILE A 109 -1.95 -0.94 -7.85
N LEU A 110 -2.98 -1.54 -7.25
CA LEU A 110 -3.05 -1.73 -5.80
C LEU A 110 -1.90 -2.58 -5.25
N ILE A 111 -1.51 -3.65 -5.95
CA ILE A 111 -0.36 -4.51 -5.59
C ILE A 111 0.94 -3.70 -5.45
N LYS A 112 1.12 -2.65 -6.26
CA LYS A 112 2.30 -1.76 -6.21
C LYS A 112 2.13 -0.64 -5.18
N LEU A 113 0.92 -0.11 -5.05
CA LEU A 113 0.62 0.98 -4.12
C LEU A 113 0.62 0.53 -2.66
N ILE A 114 0.15 -0.67 -2.34
CA ILE A 114 0.05 -1.16 -0.95
C ILE A 114 1.42 -1.18 -0.26
N PRO A 115 2.49 -1.77 -0.83
CA PRO A 115 3.84 -1.67 -0.28
C PRO A 115 4.31 -0.23 -0.08
N ALA A 116 4.12 0.64 -1.07
CA ALA A 116 4.52 2.04 -0.98
C ALA A 116 3.75 2.81 0.13
N ALA A 117 2.45 2.55 0.25
CA ALA A 117 1.60 3.10 1.31
C ALA A 117 2.06 2.60 2.69
N LEU A 118 2.34 1.30 2.83
CA LEU A 118 2.86 0.71 4.07
C LEU A 118 4.17 1.38 4.50
N LEU A 119 5.12 1.57 3.58
CA LEU A 119 6.41 2.19 3.88
C LEU A 119 6.30 3.67 4.27
N THR A 120 5.27 4.38 3.80
CA THR A 120 4.98 5.76 4.21
C THR A 120 4.12 5.82 5.49
N GLY A 121 3.72 4.67 6.03
CA GLY A 121 2.90 4.53 7.24
C GLY A 121 1.41 4.69 7.04
N SER A 122 0.94 4.60 5.80
CA SER A 122 -0.48 4.57 5.47
C SER A 122 -0.95 3.13 5.31
N LEU A 123 -1.91 2.70 6.13
CA LEU A 123 -2.45 1.35 6.04
C LEU A 123 -3.65 1.32 5.10
N PRO A 124 -3.77 0.32 4.20
CA PRO A 124 -4.98 0.14 3.41
C PRO A 124 -6.17 -0.16 4.32
N ALA A 125 -7.35 0.30 3.92
CA ALA A 125 -8.59 -0.05 4.60
C ALA A 125 -8.90 -1.55 4.39
N PRO A 126 -9.42 -2.27 5.41
CA PRO A 126 -9.71 -3.70 5.29
C PRO A 126 -10.60 -4.05 4.09
N GLY A 127 -11.64 -3.24 3.84
CA GLY A 127 -12.57 -3.47 2.72
C GLY A 127 -11.90 -3.40 1.34
N VAL A 128 -10.84 -2.61 1.17
CA VAL A 128 -10.10 -2.52 -0.10
C VAL A 128 -9.30 -3.81 -0.38
N LEU A 129 -8.91 -4.56 0.64
CA LEU A 129 -8.18 -5.81 0.43
C LEU A 129 -9.14 -6.96 0.06
N GLU A 130 -10.34 -6.96 0.63
CA GLU A 130 -11.39 -7.94 0.36
C GLU A 130 -12.00 -7.74 -1.03
N GLU A 131 -12.26 -6.48 -1.42
CA GLU A 131 -12.87 -6.13 -2.71
C GLU A 131 -12.02 -6.56 -3.93
N TYR A 132 -10.69 -6.59 -3.78
CA TYR A 132 -9.74 -6.88 -4.88
C TYR A 132 -9.02 -8.24 -4.75
N ASP A 133 -9.48 -9.11 -3.86
CA ASP A 133 -8.90 -10.45 -3.58
C ASP A 133 -7.39 -10.42 -3.25
N LEU A 134 -6.99 -9.43 -2.43
CA LEU A 134 -5.60 -9.17 -2.05
C LEU A 134 -5.24 -9.80 -0.69
N ALA A 135 -5.65 -11.05 -0.47
CA ALA A 135 -5.52 -11.75 0.80
C ALA A 135 -4.06 -11.83 1.33
N VAL A 136 -3.08 -11.93 0.42
CA VAL A 136 -1.64 -11.92 0.77
C VAL A 136 -1.27 -10.66 1.54
N PHE A 137 -1.83 -9.51 1.17
CA PHE A 137 -1.57 -8.25 1.85
C PHE A 137 -2.30 -8.12 3.17
N ALA A 138 -3.45 -8.77 3.37
CA ALA A 138 -4.19 -8.70 4.63
C ALA A 138 -3.33 -9.20 5.81
N ALA A 139 -2.69 -10.36 5.64
CA ALA A 139 -1.81 -10.93 6.65
C ALA A 139 -0.55 -10.06 6.87
N LEU A 140 0.06 -9.53 5.79
CA LEU A 140 1.22 -8.64 5.88
C LEU A 140 0.88 -7.33 6.60
N VAL A 141 -0.26 -6.71 6.29
CA VAL A 141 -0.73 -5.47 6.91
C VAL A 141 -1.01 -5.69 8.40
N GLN A 142 -1.57 -6.84 8.79
CA GLN A 142 -1.76 -7.19 10.20
C GLN A 142 -0.43 -7.35 10.94
N ALA A 143 0.52 -8.12 10.38
CA ALA A 143 1.83 -8.29 10.98
C ALA A 143 2.56 -6.95 11.12
N PHE A 144 2.53 -6.12 10.08
CA PHE A 144 3.07 -4.77 10.10
C PHE A 144 2.43 -3.90 11.17
N ARG A 145 1.10 -3.88 11.24
CA ARG A 145 0.35 -3.08 12.23
C ARG A 145 0.70 -3.47 13.65
N ASN A 146 0.78 -4.77 13.94
CA ASN A 146 1.00 -5.27 15.30
C ASN A 146 2.48 -5.20 15.73
N GLY A 147 3.40 -5.08 14.78
CA GLY A 147 4.84 -5.22 15.06
C GLY A 147 5.28 -6.68 15.19
N ASP A 148 4.57 -7.61 14.54
CA ASP A 148 4.90 -9.04 14.58
C ASP A 148 5.97 -9.35 13.53
N VAL A 149 7.23 -9.25 13.95
CA VAL A 149 8.40 -9.39 13.07
C VAL A 149 8.55 -10.83 12.56
N ALA A 150 8.36 -11.82 13.44
CA ALA A 150 8.47 -13.24 13.07
C ALA A 150 7.41 -13.61 12.01
N ARG A 151 6.14 -13.21 12.24
CA ARG A 151 5.08 -13.45 11.25
C ARG A 151 5.32 -12.68 9.95
N TRP A 152 5.84 -11.46 10.02
CA TRP A 152 6.20 -10.70 8.82
C TRP A 152 7.22 -11.45 7.97
N ARG A 153 8.32 -11.93 8.59
CA ARG A 153 9.35 -12.72 7.90
C ARG A 153 8.78 -14.00 7.29
N ALA A 154 8.00 -14.76 8.06
CA ALA A 154 7.36 -15.98 7.59
C ALA A 154 6.48 -15.72 6.36
N LEU A 155 5.64 -14.69 6.39
CA LEU A 155 4.76 -14.31 5.26
C LEU A 155 5.54 -13.86 4.02
N VAL A 156 6.58 -13.04 4.19
CA VAL A 156 7.42 -12.59 3.08
C VAL A 156 8.17 -13.75 2.43
N GLN A 157 8.59 -14.75 3.22
CA GLN A 157 9.22 -15.97 2.68
C GLN A 157 8.21 -16.92 2.02
N GLN A 158 7.07 -17.16 2.68
CA GLN A 158 5.98 -17.99 2.15
C GLN A 158 5.51 -17.51 0.77
N HIS A 159 5.36 -16.19 0.60
CA HIS A 159 4.89 -15.59 -0.66
C HIS A 159 6.03 -15.09 -1.56
N ARG A 160 7.28 -15.49 -1.30
CA ARG A 160 8.49 -14.98 -2.00
C ARG A 160 8.38 -15.02 -3.53
N GLN A 161 7.92 -16.13 -4.10
CA GLN A 161 7.83 -16.29 -5.55
C GLN A 161 6.84 -15.30 -6.17
N TRP A 162 5.65 -15.16 -5.57
CA TRP A 162 4.62 -14.24 -6.03
C TRP A 162 5.07 -12.78 -5.86
N LEU A 163 5.61 -12.42 -4.69
CA LEU A 163 6.12 -11.06 -4.42
C LEU A 163 7.25 -10.67 -5.37
N ARG A 164 8.08 -11.63 -5.81
CA ARG A 164 9.12 -11.41 -6.82
C ARG A 164 8.55 -11.18 -8.20
N ALA A 165 7.56 -11.98 -8.62
CA ALA A 165 6.87 -11.77 -9.89
C ALA A 165 6.22 -10.38 -9.98
N GLN A 166 5.81 -9.83 -8.84
CA GLN A 166 5.24 -8.49 -8.74
C GLN A 166 6.29 -7.37 -8.54
N ASN A 167 7.59 -7.68 -8.47
CA ASN A 167 8.69 -6.74 -8.21
C ASN A 167 8.61 -5.97 -6.87
N ILE A 168 7.94 -6.53 -5.86
CA ILE A 168 7.75 -5.91 -4.54
C ILE A 168 8.49 -6.62 -3.41
N TRP A 169 8.99 -7.84 -3.65
CA TRP A 169 9.65 -8.64 -2.61
C TRP A 169 10.85 -7.92 -1.97
N LEU A 170 11.76 -7.39 -2.80
CA LEU A 170 12.97 -6.72 -2.28
C LEU A 170 12.62 -5.47 -1.48
N LEU A 171 11.61 -4.72 -1.93
CA LEU A 171 11.13 -3.54 -1.24
C LEU A 171 10.59 -3.89 0.16
N LEU A 172 9.74 -4.91 0.26
CA LEU A 172 9.16 -5.36 1.54
C LEU A 172 10.20 -5.99 2.46
N PHE A 173 11.17 -6.72 1.91
CA PHE A 173 12.24 -7.34 2.67
C PHE A 173 13.20 -6.30 3.27
N GLU A 174 13.73 -5.39 2.45
CA GLU A 174 14.75 -4.42 2.86
C GLU A 174 14.18 -3.23 3.67
N ARG A 175 12.98 -2.76 3.30
CA ARG A 175 12.39 -1.55 3.90
C ARG A 175 11.22 -1.84 4.82
N GLY A 176 10.54 -2.97 4.66
CA GLY A 176 9.37 -3.29 5.46
C GLY A 176 9.73 -3.78 6.86
N GLU A 177 10.71 -4.68 6.98
CA GLU A 177 11.04 -5.32 8.25
C GLU A 177 11.43 -4.32 9.34
N ILE A 178 12.28 -3.34 9.01
CA ILE A 178 12.70 -2.29 9.97
C ILE A 178 11.52 -1.45 10.50
N LEU A 179 10.46 -1.29 9.70
CA LEU A 179 9.25 -0.59 10.12
C LEU A 179 8.37 -1.46 11.03
N VAL A 180 8.38 -2.79 10.83
CA VAL A 180 7.71 -3.73 11.76
C VAL A 180 8.41 -3.70 13.11
N TRP A 181 9.74 -3.72 13.14
CA TRP A 181 10.54 -3.51 14.36
C TRP A 181 10.21 -2.19 15.06
N ARG A 182 10.11 -1.10 14.29
CA ARG A 182 9.69 0.20 14.83
C ARG A 182 8.32 0.11 15.50
N ASN A 183 7.35 -0.57 14.88
CA ASN A 183 6.00 -0.70 15.42
C ASN A 183 5.98 -1.55 16.70
N LEU A 184 6.76 -2.65 16.74
CA LEU A 184 6.96 -3.47 17.94
C LEU A 184 7.45 -2.63 19.11
N PHE A 185 8.57 -1.91 18.93
CA PHE A 185 9.17 -1.11 20.00
C PHE A 185 8.32 0.08 20.39
N ARG A 186 7.59 0.68 19.43
CA ARG A 186 6.60 1.72 19.73
C ARG A 186 5.46 1.19 20.60
N HIS A 187 4.98 -0.03 20.36
CA HIS A 187 3.96 -0.68 21.18
C HIS A 187 4.49 -1.06 22.56
N ALA A 188 5.70 -1.60 22.64
CA ALA A 188 6.36 -1.92 23.90
C ALA A 188 6.53 -0.67 24.78
N LEU A 189 6.98 0.43 24.20
CA LEU A 189 7.11 1.70 24.90
C LEU A 189 5.77 2.18 25.44
N LYS A 190 4.71 2.11 24.63
CA LYS A 190 3.36 2.49 25.04
C LYS A 190 2.88 1.62 26.21
N ALA A 191 3.04 0.30 26.10
CA ALA A 191 2.65 -0.63 27.15
C ALA A 191 3.39 -0.36 28.48
N TYR A 192 4.69 -0.10 28.43
CA TYR A 192 5.49 0.30 29.60
C TYR A 192 4.97 1.59 30.24
N TYR A 193 4.65 2.57 29.41
CA TYR A 193 4.10 3.85 29.82
C TYR A 193 2.68 3.81 30.40
N ASP A 194 1.89 2.82 29.98
CA ASP A 194 0.57 2.54 30.50
C ASP A 194 0.68 1.77 31.84
N ALA A 195 1.66 0.86 31.99
CA ALA A 195 1.93 0.09 33.20
C ALA A 195 2.58 0.93 34.32
N GLU A 196 3.52 1.82 33.97
CA GLU A 196 4.21 2.72 34.90
C GLU A 196 3.89 4.20 34.60
N PRO A 197 2.74 4.74 35.09
CA PRO A 197 2.34 6.12 34.82
C PRO A 197 3.34 7.18 35.30
N SER A 198 4.11 6.89 36.36
CA SER A 198 5.13 7.75 36.94
C SER A 198 6.46 7.74 36.20
N ALA A 199 6.62 6.90 35.17
CA ALA A 199 7.86 6.82 34.41
C ALA A 199 8.14 8.15 33.66
N PRO A 200 9.42 8.58 33.59
CA PRO A 200 9.80 9.76 32.83
C PRO A 200 9.52 9.57 31.34
N ARG A 201 8.68 10.46 30.77
CA ARG A 201 8.15 10.38 29.39
C ARG A 201 9.15 10.69 28.27
N ASN A 202 10.44 10.56 28.55
CA ASN A 202 11.54 10.73 27.61
C ASN A 202 12.64 9.68 27.78
N ARG A 203 12.42 8.65 28.61
CA ARG A 203 13.40 7.59 28.88
C ARG A 203 12.69 6.25 28.93
N CYS A 204 13.33 5.24 28.37
CA CYS A 204 12.86 3.87 28.40
C CYS A 204 14.03 2.94 28.71
N PRO A 205 13.94 2.09 29.74
CA PRO A 205 14.93 1.05 29.96
C PRO A 205 15.05 0.10 28.74
N THR A 206 16.24 -0.41 28.44
CA THR A 206 16.44 -1.32 27.29
C THR A 206 15.69 -2.63 27.43
N TRP A 207 15.50 -3.11 28.67
CA TRP A 207 14.81 -4.36 28.95
C TRP A 207 13.37 -4.39 28.42
N VAL A 208 12.72 -3.23 28.28
CA VAL A 208 11.38 -3.12 27.67
C VAL A 208 11.39 -3.58 26.21
N PHE A 209 12.45 -3.23 25.47
CA PHE A 209 12.62 -3.64 24.08
C PHE A 209 13.12 -5.08 23.97
N GLU A 210 13.95 -5.52 24.91
CA GLU A 210 14.41 -6.92 25.02
C GLU A 210 13.23 -7.87 25.26
N GLU A 211 12.34 -7.54 26.19
CA GLU A 211 11.17 -8.38 26.49
C GLU A 211 10.17 -8.38 25.33
N ALA A 212 9.99 -7.24 24.66
CA ALA A 212 9.15 -7.16 23.48
C ALA A 212 9.68 -8.02 22.32
N ALA A 213 11.00 -8.00 22.09
CA ALA A 213 11.64 -8.86 21.11
C ALA A 213 11.50 -10.33 21.51
N ARG A 214 11.82 -10.70 22.75
CA ARG A 214 11.66 -12.06 23.26
C ARG A 214 10.24 -12.58 23.05
N THR A 215 9.24 -11.77 23.38
CA THR A 215 7.82 -12.12 23.21
C THR A 215 7.45 -12.27 21.73
N ALA A 216 7.91 -11.36 20.85
CA ALA A 216 7.60 -11.39 19.43
C ALA A 216 8.16 -12.62 18.70
N PHE A 217 9.25 -13.20 19.20
CA PHE A 217 9.88 -14.40 18.64
C PHE A 217 9.65 -15.66 19.49
N ALA A 218 8.88 -15.57 20.58
CA ALA A 218 8.55 -16.73 21.40
C ALA A 218 7.78 -17.77 20.56
N GLY A 219 8.34 -18.98 20.46
CA GLY A 219 7.73 -20.07 19.70
C GLY A 219 7.89 -19.98 18.17
N SER A 220 8.62 -18.98 17.64
CA SER A 220 8.91 -18.89 16.19
C SER A 220 10.02 -19.84 15.75
N GLY A 221 10.90 -20.24 16.68
CA GLY A 221 12.10 -21.02 16.39
C GLY A 221 13.23 -20.23 15.69
N GLU A 222 13.06 -18.91 15.51
CA GLU A 222 14.08 -18.05 14.86
C GLU A 222 15.13 -17.49 15.82
N LEU A 223 14.85 -17.44 17.13
CA LEU A 223 15.84 -17.03 18.11
C LEU A 223 16.64 -18.23 18.58
N GLU A 224 17.97 -18.11 18.50
CA GLU A 224 18.86 -18.87 19.39
C GLU A 224 18.45 -18.59 20.84
N GLN A 225 18.70 -19.54 21.75
CA GLN A 225 18.09 -19.56 23.09
C GLN A 225 18.37 -18.31 23.95
N ASP A 226 19.22 -17.37 23.50
CA ASP A 226 19.63 -16.18 24.23
C ASP A 226 19.60 -14.92 23.35
N LEU A 227 18.45 -14.23 23.25
CA LEU A 227 18.41 -12.84 22.78
C LEU A 227 19.23 -11.98 23.76
N VAL A 228 20.32 -11.37 23.29
CA VAL A 228 21.20 -10.55 24.13
C VAL A 228 20.90 -9.06 23.92
N LEU A 229 21.30 -8.23 24.90
CA LEU A 229 21.16 -6.78 24.84
C LEU A 229 21.76 -6.19 23.55
N GLU A 230 22.88 -6.73 23.08
CA GLU A 230 23.58 -6.31 21.86
C GLU A 230 22.71 -6.44 20.60
N ASP A 231 21.86 -7.47 20.51
CA ASP A 231 20.95 -7.68 19.38
C ASP A 231 19.90 -6.55 19.32
N VAL A 232 19.34 -6.21 20.48
CA VAL A 232 18.36 -5.13 20.61
C VAL A 232 19.00 -3.78 20.34
N ILE A 233 20.22 -3.56 20.81
CA ILE A 233 20.98 -2.33 20.54
C ILE A 233 21.24 -2.18 19.04
N CYS A 234 21.52 -3.26 18.31
CA CYS A 234 21.71 -3.23 16.86
C CYS A 234 20.45 -2.72 16.15
N VAL A 235 19.28 -3.25 16.52
CA VAL A 235 17.99 -2.80 15.96
C VAL A 235 17.69 -1.35 16.35
N LEU A 236 17.87 -0.98 17.63
CA LEU A 236 17.67 0.40 18.09
C LEU A 236 18.59 1.39 17.35
N SER A 237 19.85 1.02 17.15
CA SER A 237 20.83 1.83 16.42
C SER A 237 20.41 2.02 14.97
N SER A 238 19.90 0.97 14.33
CA SER A 238 19.36 1.02 12.97
C SER A 238 18.13 1.92 12.86
N LEU A 239 17.24 1.91 13.86
CA LEU A 239 16.09 2.80 13.92
C LEU A 239 16.50 4.27 14.13
N ILE A 240 17.54 4.51 14.95
CA ILE A 240 18.07 5.86 15.16
C ILE A 240 18.73 6.40 13.90
N ASP A 241 19.59 5.61 13.23
CA ASP A 241 20.25 5.99 11.97
C ASP A 241 19.25 6.37 10.88
N GLN A 242 18.12 5.64 10.81
CA GLN A 242 17.07 5.89 9.82
C GLN A 242 16.06 6.97 10.23
N GLY A 243 16.24 7.61 11.39
CA GLY A 243 15.30 8.62 11.91
C GLY A 243 13.93 8.06 12.32
N LEU A 244 13.80 6.75 12.43
CA LEU A 244 12.60 6.02 12.84
C LEU A 244 12.41 6.05 14.37
N LEU A 245 13.52 6.25 15.10
CA LEU A 245 13.60 6.51 16.54
C LEU A 245 14.44 7.77 16.79
N MET A 246 13.84 8.82 17.34
CA MET A 246 14.52 10.07 17.72
C MET A 246 15.03 9.97 19.15
N GLY A 247 16.29 9.58 19.30
CA GLY A 247 16.93 9.45 20.60
C GLY A 247 18.34 8.89 20.52
N ASN A 248 18.86 8.52 21.67
CA ASN A 248 20.21 8.05 21.86
C ASN A 248 20.24 6.96 22.94
N ILE A 249 21.03 5.93 22.68
CA ILE A 249 21.19 4.79 23.58
C ILE A 249 22.26 5.14 24.62
N SER A 250 21.91 5.09 25.89
CA SER A 250 22.85 5.18 27.00
C SER A 250 23.21 3.76 27.45
N TYR A 251 24.32 3.25 26.92
CA TYR A 251 24.77 1.88 27.18
C TYR A 251 25.04 1.63 28.67
N SER A 252 25.77 2.55 29.33
CA SER A 252 26.13 2.44 30.74
C SER A 252 24.92 2.44 31.68
N GLN A 253 23.84 3.13 31.29
CA GLN A 253 22.61 3.25 32.09
C GLN A 253 21.51 2.27 31.62
N ARG A 254 21.79 1.43 30.61
CA ARG A 254 20.83 0.49 30.00
C ARG A 254 19.47 1.14 29.70
N GLN A 255 19.51 2.32 29.06
CA GLN A 255 18.31 3.05 28.71
C GLN A 255 18.44 3.79 27.39
N VAL A 256 17.30 3.99 26.72
CA VAL A 256 17.16 4.88 25.57
C VAL A 256 16.61 6.21 26.05
N VAL A 257 17.32 7.30 25.75
CA VAL A 257 16.86 8.67 25.96
C VAL A 257 16.24 9.15 24.67
N MET A 258 14.97 9.53 24.71
CA MET A 258 14.19 9.92 23.54
C MET A 258 13.94 11.43 23.53
N ARG A 259 13.63 11.95 22.35
CA ARG A 259 13.17 13.33 22.19
C ARG A 259 11.90 13.54 23.03
N PRO A 260 11.84 14.58 23.88
CA PRO A 260 10.67 14.83 24.72
C PRO A 260 9.47 15.28 23.88
N ARG A 261 8.28 14.82 24.28
CA ARG A 261 6.99 15.24 23.74
C ARG A 261 5.93 15.04 24.82
N PRO A 262 4.85 15.86 24.88
CA PRO A 262 3.85 15.76 25.95
C PRO A 262 3.17 14.39 26.08
N ASP A 263 3.05 13.66 24.97
CA ASP A 263 2.48 12.30 24.91
C ASP A 263 3.48 11.19 25.28
N GLY A 264 4.74 11.54 25.57
CA GLY A 264 5.84 10.60 25.80
C GLY A 264 6.35 9.84 24.57
N MET A 265 5.68 10.00 23.43
CA MET A 265 5.97 9.27 22.18
C MET A 265 6.90 10.07 21.25
N GLY A 266 7.59 11.08 21.77
CA GLY A 266 8.50 11.93 21.00
C GLY A 266 9.66 11.17 20.37
N GLY A 267 10.00 10.00 20.92
CA GLY A 267 10.97 9.07 20.32
C GLY A 267 10.49 8.44 19.00
N PHE A 268 9.19 8.24 18.78
CA PHE A 268 8.68 7.59 17.57
C PHE A 268 7.86 8.56 16.72
N PRO A 269 8.50 9.34 15.81
CA PRO A 269 7.81 10.27 14.92
C PRO A 269 6.85 9.52 13.99
N ARG A 270 5.83 10.19 13.44
CA ARG A 270 4.95 9.55 12.43
C ARG A 270 5.78 9.27 11.18
N LEU A 271 5.54 8.14 10.51
CA LEU A 271 6.33 7.73 9.35
C LEU A 271 6.34 8.77 8.23
N LYS A 272 5.20 9.46 7.99
CA LYS A 272 5.10 10.59 7.06
C LYS A 272 5.99 11.79 7.38
N ASP A 273 6.39 11.93 8.65
CA ASP A 273 7.22 13.03 9.14
C ASP A 273 8.72 12.64 9.15
N VAL A 274 9.05 11.37 8.83
CA VAL A 274 10.44 10.88 8.77
C VAL A 274 11.06 11.31 7.45
N THR A 275 12.14 12.09 7.53
CA THR A 275 12.89 12.49 6.34
C THR A 275 13.70 11.30 5.81
N PRO A 276 13.52 10.90 4.54
CA PRO A 276 14.31 9.83 3.95
C PRO A 276 15.80 10.20 3.96
N ARG A 277 16.65 9.25 4.33
CA ARG A 277 18.11 9.41 4.23
C ARG A 277 18.47 9.71 2.78
N ARG A 278 18.95 10.93 2.49
CA ARG A 278 19.52 11.26 1.19
C ARG A 278 20.89 10.60 1.11
N VAL A 279 21.03 9.59 0.25
CA VAL A 279 22.35 9.11 -0.14
C VAL A 279 22.95 10.21 -1.01
N GLN A 280 23.82 11.03 -0.44
CA GLN A 280 24.65 11.91 -1.25
C GLN A 280 25.57 10.99 -2.05
N ALA A 281 25.35 10.90 -3.37
CA ALA A 281 26.32 10.27 -4.23
C ALA A 281 27.64 11.03 -4.04
N ILE A 282 28.66 10.33 -3.57
CA ILE A 282 30.02 10.86 -3.52
C ILE A 282 30.39 11.07 -4.99
N THR A 283 30.37 12.33 -5.43
CA THR A 283 30.74 12.73 -6.78
C THR A 283 32.25 12.92 -6.83
#